data_AF-A0A377Z0L4-F1
#
_entry.id   AF-A0A377Z0L4-F1
#
_cell.length_a   1.000
_cell.length_b   1.000
_cell.length_c   1.000
_cell.angle_alpha   90.00
_cell.angle_beta   90.00
_cell.angle_gamma   90.00
#
_symmetry.space_group_name_H-M   'P 1'
#
loop_
_entity.id
_entity.type
_entity.pdbx_description
1 polymer ?
#
loop_
_entity_poly.entity_id
_entity_poly.type
_entity_poly.pdbx_seq_one_letter_code
_entity_poly.pdbx_strand_id
1 'polypeptide(L)'
;MRTSQYLLSTLKETPADAEVISHQLMLRAGMIRKLASGLYTWLPTGVRVLKKVENIVREEMNNAGAIEVLMPVVQPSELWQESGRWEQYGPELLRIADRGDRPFVLGPTHEEVITDLIRNELNSYKQLPLNFYQIQTKFRDEVRPRFGVMRSRES
;
A
#
# COMPACT_ATOMS: atom_id res chain seq x y z
N MET A 1 18.66 -11.11 -18.75
CA MET A 1 17.75 -10.35 -19.62
C MET A 1 18.56 -9.31 -20.37
N ARG A 2 18.40 -9.20 -21.70
CA ARG A 2 19.17 -8.24 -22.51
C ARG A 2 18.54 -6.84 -22.40
N THR A 3 19.37 -5.80 -22.33
CA THR A 3 18.88 -4.42 -22.22
C THR A 3 18.03 -4.00 -23.42
N SER A 4 18.33 -4.51 -24.62
CA SER A 4 17.53 -4.26 -25.83
C SER A 4 16.10 -4.80 -25.77
N GLN A 5 15.80 -5.70 -24.83
CA GLN A 5 14.47 -6.27 -24.58
C GLN A 5 13.88 -5.79 -23.24
N TYR A 6 14.43 -4.69 -22.69
CA TYR A 6 14.04 -4.18 -21.38
C TYR A 6 13.76 -2.68 -21.45
N LEU A 7 12.68 -2.25 -20.82
CA LEU A 7 12.42 -0.83 -20.62
C LEU A 7 13.36 -0.27 -19.54
N LEU A 8 14.54 0.18 -19.97
CA LEU A 8 15.49 0.93 -19.14
C LEU A 8 15.40 2.42 -19.50
N SER A 9 14.36 3.08 -18.99
CA SER A 9 14.11 4.51 -19.26
C SER A 9 14.89 5.39 -18.28
N THR A 10 16.16 5.65 -18.55
CA THR A 10 16.94 6.58 -17.71
C THR A 10 16.66 8.04 -18.06
N LEU A 11 16.85 8.94 -17.10
CA LEU A 11 16.75 10.40 -17.32
C LEU A 11 18.13 11.04 -17.16
N LYS A 12 18.51 11.85 -18.14
CA LYS A 12 19.77 12.61 -18.11
C LYS A 12 19.77 13.62 -16.96
N GLU A 13 18.69 14.40 -16.90
CA GLU A 13 18.50 15.48 -15.93
C GLU A 13 17.56 15.05 -14.80
N THR A 14 17.78 15.64 -13.63
CA THR A 14 16.91 15.44 -12.47
C THR A 14 15.66 16.31 -12.63
N PRO A 15 14.45 15.74 -12.52
CA PRO A 15 13.23 16.56 -12.48
C PRO A 15 13.25 17.58 -11.34
N ALA A 16 12.86 18.83 -11.62
CA ALA A 16 12.94 19.93 -10.66
C ALA A 16 12.03 19.74 -9.43
N ASP A 17 10.99 18.90 -9.52
CA ASP A 17 10.07 18.58 -8.44
C ASP A 17 10.58 17.48 -7.49
N ALA A 18 11.78 16.95 -7.72
CA ALA A 18 12.40 15.94 -6.88
C ALA A 18 13.35 16.54 -5.83
N GLU A 19 12.83 16.83 -4.63
CA GLU A 19 13.59 17.50 -3.55
C GLU A 19 14.69 16.62 -2.92
N VAL A 20 14.44 15.31 -2.73
CA VAL A 20 15.36 14.40 -2.00
C VAL A 20 16.12 13.45 -2.91
N ILE A 21 17.35 13.10 -2.54
CA ILE A 21 18.26 12.32 -3.38
C ILE A 21 17.71 10.94 -3.78
N SER A 22 16.99 10.26 -2.91
CA SER A 22 16.36 8.96 -3.21
C SER A 22 15.34 9.09 -4.34
N HIS A 23 14.45 10.08 -4.25
CA HIS A 23 13.45 10.38 -5.28
C HIS A 23 14.10 10.75 -6.61
N GLN A 24 15.14 11.61 -6.59
CA GLN A 24 15.91 11.98 -7.77
C GLN A 24 16.53 10.77 -8.47
N LEU A 25 17.20 9.90 -7.71
CA LEU A 25 17.88 8.72 -8.25
C LEU A 25 16.88 7.68 -8.77
N MET A 26 15.77 7.43 -8.08
CA MET A 26 14.74 6.50 -8.54
C MET A 26 14.11 6.95 -9.86
N LEU A 27 13.90 8.25 -10.06
CA LEU A 27 13.44 8.80 -11.34
C LEU A 27 14.48 8.61 -12.44
N ARG A 28 15.74 9.01 -12.17
CA ARG A 28 16.84 8.96 -13.14
C ARG A 28 17.26 7.56 -13.54
N ALA A 29 17.20 6.61 -12.61
CA ALA A 29 17.49 5.20 -12.87
C ALA A 29 16.34 4.47 -13.58
N GLY A 30 15.22 5.15 -13.85
CA GLY A 30 14.06 4.52 -14.49
C GLY A 30 13.36 3.49 -13.60
N MET A 31 13.31 3.74 -12.29
CA MET A 31 12.63 2.85 -11.32
C MET A 31 11.16 3.23 -11.13
N ILE A 32 10.86 4.52 -11.15
CA ILE A 32 9.49 5.04 -10.98
C ILE A 32 9.17 6.16 -11.98
N ARG A 33 7.89 6.39 -12.22
CA ARG A 33 7.36 7.56 -12.93
C ARG A 33 6.17 8.14 -12.18
N LYS A 34 6.13 9.46 -12.05
CA LYS A 34 5.00 10.15 -11.44
C LYS A 34 3.80 10.09 -12.40
N LEU A 35 2.69 9.55 -11.92
CA LEU A 35 1.40 9.56 -12.63
C LEU A 35 0.57 10.78 -12.20
N ALA A 36 0.54 11.03 -10.89
CA ALA A 36 -0.13 12.18 -10.28
C ALA A 36 0.59 12.56 -8.97
N SER A 37 0.14 13.60 -8.27
CA SER A 37 0.68 13.96 -6.97
C SER A 37 0.54 12.79 -5.97
N GLY A 38 1.67 12.27 -5.49
CA GLY A 38 1.69 11.11 -4.60
C GLY A 38 1.33 9.77 -5.25
N LEU A 39 1.25 9.68 -6.59
CA LEU A 39 0.95 8.43 -7.30
C LEU A 39 2.06 8.10 -8.28
N TYR A 40 2.64 6.91 -8.16
CA TYR A 40 3.82 6.49 -8.90
C TYR A 40 3.61 5.16 -9.61
N THR A 41 3.97 5.10 -10.89
CA THR A 41 4.12 3.86 -11.63
C THR A 41 5.49 3.26 -11.34
N TRP A 42 5.52 2.04 -10.82
CA TRP A 42 6.74 1.25 -10.70
C TRP A 42 7.14 0.70 -12.07
N LEU A 43 8.29 1.15 -12.57
CA LEU A 43 8.87 0.65 -13.81
C LEU A 43 9.54 -0.72 -13.58
N PRO A 44 9.89 -1.47 -14.64
CA PRO A 44 10.40 -2.83 -14.48
C PRO A 44 11.62 -2.97 -13.56
N THR A 45 12.48 -1.95 -13.43
CA THR A 45 13.61 -1.98 -12.48
C THR A 45 13.13 -1.79 -11.05
N GLY A 46 12.21 -0.85 -10.83
CA GLY A 46 11.57 -0.62 -9.54
C GLY A 46 10.81 -1.85 -9.04
N VAL A 47 10.00 -2.49 -9.90
CA VAL A 47 9.25 -3.71 -9.55
C VAL A 47 10.18 -4.84 -9.10
N ARG A 48 11.32 -5.03 -9.76
CA ARG A 48 12.30 -6.06 -9.36
C ARG A 48 12.88 -5.80 -7.98
N VAL A 49 13.13 -4.54 -7.63
CA VAL A 49 13.63 -4.17 -6.30
C VAL A 49 12.52 -4.32 -5.26
N LEU A 50 11.31 -3.84 -5.54
CA LEU A 50 10.14 -3.97 -4.67
C LEU A 50 9.88 -5.43 -4.30
N LYS A 51 9.86 -6.34 -5.29
CA LYS A 51 9.68 -7.77 -5.06
C LYS A 51 10.78 -8.41 -4.20
N LYS A 52 12.02 -7.93 -4.29
CA LYS A 52 13.11 -8.41 -3.42
C LYS A 52 12.86 -8.02 -1.97
N VAL A 53 12.46 -6.78 -1.73
CA VAL A 53 12.13 -6.29 -0.38
C VAL A 53 10.93 -7.05 0.17
N GLU A 54 9.88 -7.20 -0.65
CA GLU A 54 8.68 -7.96 -0.30
C GLU A 54 9.00 -9.40 0.11
N ASN A 55 9.85 -10.09 -0.66
CA ASN A 55 10.24 -11.46 -0.36
C ASN A 55 11.01 -11.57 0.96
N ILE A 56 11.93 -10.64 1.25
CA ILE A 56 12.64 -10.63 2.54
C ILE A 56 11.65 -10.45 3.69
N VAL A 57 10.73 -9.49 3.59
CA VAL A 57 9.71 -9.27 4.63
C VAL A 57 8.85 -10.52 4.83
N ARG A 58 8.39 -11.13 3.74
CA ARG A 58 7.61 -12.37 3.76
C ARG A 58 8.36 -13.52 4.41
N GLU A 59 9.62 -13.74 4.02
CA GLU A 59 10.48 -14.77 4.59
C GLU A 59 10.61 -14.60 6.11
N GLU A 60 10.91 -13.39 6.59
CA GLU A 60 11.06 -13.13 8.03
C GLU A 60 9.73 -13.25 8.79
N MET A 61 8.62 -12.77 8.22
CA MET A 61 7.29 -12.92 8.83
C MET A 61 6.88 -14.39 8.94
N ASN A 62 7.13 -15.19 7.90
CA ASN A 62 6.88 -16.62 7.91
C ASN A 62 7.78 -17.35 8.92
N ASN A 63 9.06 -16.97 9.01
CA ASN A 63 9.99 -17.51 10.01
C ASN A 63 9.53 -17.22 11.45
N ALA A 64 8.86 -16.08 11.67
CA ALA A 64 8.25 -15.72 12.94
C ALA A 64 6.88 -16.40 13.20
N GLY A 65 6.41 -17.26 12.29
CA GLY A 65 5.14 -17.98 12.41
C GLY A 65 3.91 -17.16 12.04
N ALA A 66 4.06 -16.00 11.39
CA ALA A 66 2.94 -15.25 10.86
C ALA A 66 2.39 -15.89 9.57
N ILE A 67 1.09 -15.72 9.34
CA ILE A 67 0.35 -16.33 8.23
C ILE A 67 -0.08 -15.22 7.28
N GLU A 68 0.32 -15.32 6.02
CA GLU A 68 -0.04 -14.33 5.01
C GLU A 68 -1.50 -14.50 4.57
N VAL A 69 -2.24 -13.40 4.56
CA VAL A 69 -3.60 -13.26 4.01
C VAL A 69 -3.62 -12.09 3.03
N LEU A 70 -4.68 -11.97 2.22
CA LEU A 70 -4.87 -10.84 1.32
C LEU A 70 -6.30 -10.33 1.44
N MET A 71 -6.46 -9.20 2.13
CA MET A 71 -7.75 -8.54 2.37
C MET A 71 -8.05 -7.54 1.26
N PRO A 72 -9.30 -7.15 0.98
CA PRO A 72 -9.61 -6.19 -0.10
C PRO A 72 -9.12 -4.76 0.22
N VAL A 73 -8.75 -4.00 -0.82
CA VAL A 73 -8.42 -2.55 -0.68
C VAL A 73 -9.69 -1.75 -0.40
N VAL A 74 -10.79 -2.08 -1.09
CA VAL A 74 -12.09 -1.43 -0.87
C VAL A 74 -12.75 -2.07 0.34
N GLN A 75 -13.11 -1.25 1.33
CA GLN A 75 -13.68 -1.71 2.60
C GLN A 75 -15.06 -1.06 2.84
N PRO A 76 -16.06 -1.82 3.33
CA PRO A 76 -17.37 -1.28 3.66
C PRO A 76 -17.28 -0.27 4.80
N SER A 77 -18.05 0.82 4.70
CA SER A 77 -18.06 1.88 5.72
C SER A 77 -18.52 1.39 7.09
N GLU A 78 -19.36 0.37 7.11
CA GLU A 78 -20.00 -0.19 8.31
C GLU A 78 -18.96 -0.66 9.31
N LEU A 79 -17.88 -1.29 8.85
CA LEU A 79 -16.76 -1.72 9.70
C LEU A 79 -16.03 -0.55 10.36
N TRP A 80 -15.87 0.56 9.63
CA TRP A 80 -15.22 1.78 10.13
C TRP A 80 -16.13 2.59 11.07
N GLN A 81 -17.43 2.53 10.85
CA GLN A 81 -18.43 3.13 11.74
C GLN A 81 -18.51 2.33 13.04
N GLU A 82 -18.49 1.00 12.96
CA GLU A 82 -18.48 0.12 14.13
C GLU A 82 -17.26 0.38 15.04
N SER A 83 -16.09 0.63 14.44
CA SER A 83 -14.88 0.99 15.21
C SER A 83 -14.85 2.46 15.66
N GLY A 84 -15.77 3.30 15.18
CA GLY A 84 -15.77 4.75 15.38
C GLY A 84 -14.65 5.50 14.66
N ARG A 85 -13.83 4.82 13.84
CA ARG A 85 -12.73 5.44 13.09
C ARG A 85 -13.20 6.16 11.83
N TRP A 86 -14.43 5.91 11.38
CA TRP A 86 -15.01 6.61 10.23
C TRP A 86 -14.93 8.13 10.35
N GLU A 87 -15.33 8.70 11.49
CA GLU A 87 -15.23 10.14 11.75
C GLU A 87 -13.84 10.54 12.22
N GLN A 88 -13.22 9.75 13.11
CA GLN A 88 -11.97 10.11 13.78
C GLN A 88 -10.76 10.18 12.84
N TYR A 89 -10.72 9.38 11.77
CA TYR A 89 -9.59 9.37 10.83
C TYR A 89 -9.47 10.69 10.05
N GLY A 90 -10.57 11.43 9.91
CA GLY A 90 -10.57 12.75 9.29
C GLY A 90 -10.49 12.71 7.74
N PRO A 91 -9.85 13.72 7.12
CA PRO A 91 -9.88 13.92 5.68
C PRO A 91 -8.93 13.01 4.88
N GLU A 92 -7.94 12.40 5.53
CA GLU A 92 -7.02 11.45 4.86
C GLU A 92 -7.70 10.13 4.49
N LEU A 93 -8.87 9.84 5.09
CA LEU A 93 -9.69 8.68 4.74
C LEU A 93 -10.43 8.95 3.43
N LEU A 94 -9.95 8.34 2.34
CA LEU A 94 -10.62 8.44 1.05
C LEU A 94 -11.92 7.63 1.07
N ARG A 95 -13.04 8.34 1.13
CA ARG A 95 -14.40 7.78 1.06
C ARG A 95 -14.87 7.79 -0.39
N ILE A 96 -15.47 6.68 -0.82
CA ILE A 96 -16.03 6.51 -2.16
C ILE A 96 -17.46 5.99 -2.04
N ALA A 97 -18.29 6.26 -3.04
CA ALA A 97 -19.61 5.65 -3.17
C ALA A 97 -19.61 4.75 -4.41
N ASP A 98 -20.22 3.57 -4.31
CA ASP A 98 -20.44 2.72 -5.48
C ASP A 98 -21.61 3.25 -6.34
N ARG A 99 -21.91 2.56 -7.45
CA ARG A 99 -23.02 2.95 -8.35
C ARG A 99 -24.41 2.91 -7.70
N GLY A 100 -24.55 2.30 -6.53
CA GLY A 100 -25.79 2.22 -5.77
C GLY A 100 -25.76 3.11 -4.53
N ASP A 101 -24.89 4.14 -4.52
CA ASP A 101 -24.72 5.10 -3.42
C ASP A 101 -24.32 4.46 -2.08
N ARG A 102 -23.73 3.26 -2.11
CA ARG A 102 -23.24 2.61 -0.88
C ARG A 102 -21.86 3.15 -0.53
N PRO A 103 -21.65 3.61 0.72
CA PRO A 103 -20.37 4.17 1.16
C PRO A 103 -19.31 3.09 1.42
N PHE A 104 -18.12 3.34 0.89
CA PHE A 104 -16.91 2.54 1.08
C PHE A 104 -15.71 3.45 1.35
N VAL A 105 -14.59 2.83 1.71
CA VAL A 105 -13.28 3.50 1.76
C VAL A 105 -12.24 2.73 0.98
N LEU A 106 -11.23 3.44 0.46
CA LEU A 106 -9.95 2.80 0.13
C LEU A 106 -9.14 2.66 1.40
N GLY A 107 -8.88 1.43 1.82
CA GLY A 107 -8.27 1.09 3.11
C GLY A 107 -6.89 1.74 3.29
N PRO A 108 -6.73 2.67 4.24
CA PRO A 108 -5.42 3.17 4.64
C PRO A 108 -4.69 2.22 5.59
N THR A 109 -5.43 1.27 6.16
CA THR A 109 -5.03 0.15 7.04
C THR A 109 -6.22 -0.84 7.16
N HIS A 110 -6.07 -1.93 7.91
CA HIS A 110 -6.97 -3.09 7.88
C HIS A 110 -7.31 -3.67 9.27
N GLU A 111 -7.18 -2.90 10.37
CA GLU A 111 -7.48 -3.42 11.72
C GLU A 111 -8.94 -3.90 11.83
N GLU A 112 -9.89 -3.17 11.26
CA GLU A 112 -11.31 -3.53 11.23
C GLU A 112 -11.55 -4.80 10.41
N VAL A 113 -10.93 -4.89 9.24
CA VAL A 113 -11.15 -6.00 8.30
C VAL A 113 -10.60 -7.30 8.88
N ILE A 114 -9.40 -7.28 9.46
CA ILE A 114 -8.84 -8.49 10.07
C ILE A 114 -9.64 -8.86 11.32
N THR A 115 -10.09 -7.88 12.11
CA THR A 115 -10.92 -8.15 13.31
C THR A 115 -12.27 -8.76 12.93
N ASP A 116 -12.90 -8.27 11.85
CA ASP A 116 -14.14 -8.84 11.31
C ASP A 116 -13.95 -10.27 10.82
N LEU A 117 -12.84 -10.58 10.14
CA LEU A 117 -12.53 -11.95 9.77
C LEU A 117 -12.38 -12.84 11.02
N ILE A 118 -11.56 -12.41 11.97
CA ILE A 118 -11.20 -13.22 13.13
C ILE A 118 -12.40 -13.46 14.06
N ARG A 119 -13.28 -12.48 14.28
CA ARG A 119 -14.48 -12.66 15.10
C ARG A 119 -15.47 -13.67 14.52
N ASN A 120 -15.46 -13.87 13.20
CA ASN A 120 -16.34 -14.82 12.52
C ASN A 120 -15.74 -16.24 12.46
N GLU A 121 -14.40 -16.35 12.39
CA GLU A 121 -13.71 -17.64 12.23
C GLU A 121 -13.24 -18.27 13.56
N LEU A 122 -12.92 -17.47 14.58
CA LEU A 122 -12.42 -17.98 15.86
C LEU A 122 -13.50 -18.01 16.92
N ASN A 123 -13.75 -19.21 17.46
CA ASN A 123 -14.79 -19.44 18.47
C ASN A 123 -14.23 -20.04 19.77
N SER A 124 -12.93 -20.32 19.84
CA SER A 124 -12.29 -20.94 21.00
C SER A 124 -10.89 -20.41 21.23
N TYR A 125 -10.53 -20.20 22.50
CA TYR A 125 -9.18 -19.83 22.92
C TYR A 125 -8.11 -20.84 22.46
N LYS A 126 -8.49 -22.10 22.20
CA LYS A 126 -7.57 -23.15 21.71
C LYS A 126 -7.05 -22.88 20.30
N GLN A 127 -7.72 -22.03 19.53
CA GLN A 127 -7.25 -21.63 18.20
C GLN A 127 -6.17 -20.53 18.27
N LEU A 128 -5.90 -19.99 19.46
CA LEU A 128 -4.90 -18.94 19.67
C LEU A 128 -3.59 -19.53 20.22
N PRO A 129 -2.43 -18.89 19.94
CA PRO A 129 -2.26 -17.61 19.22
C PRO A 129 -2.29 -17.75 17.69
N LEU A 130 -2.70 -16.66 17.01
CA LEU A 130 -2.58 -16.51 15.57
C LEU A 130 -1.99 -15.13 15.25
N ASN A 131 -1.15 -15.07 14.23
CA ASN A 131 -0.52 -13.86 13.75
C ASN A 131 -0.74 -13.78 12.23
N PHE A 132 -1.44 -12.76 11.76
CA PHE A 132 -1.76 -12.58 10.35
C PHE A 132 -1.10 -11.32 9.80
N TYR A 133 -0.69 -11.37 8.54
CA TYR A 133 -0.16 -10.20 7.83
C TYR A 133 -0.55 -10.21 6.36
N GLN A 134 -0.37 -9.07 5.70
CA GLN A 134 -0.53 -8.97 4.25
C GLN A 134 0.49 -7.99 3.68
N ILE A 135 0.88 -8.18 2.43
CA ILE A 135 1.61 -7.19 1.64
C ILE A 135 0.71 -6.71 0.51
N GLN A 136 0.16 -5.51 0.66
CA GLN A 136 -0.83 -4.96 -0.26
C GLN A 136 -0.77 -3.44 -0.26
N THR A 137 -1.02 -2.84 -1.42
CA THR A 137 -1.30 -1.41 -1.61
C THR A 137 -2.29 -0.84 -0.58
N LYS A 138 -2.00 0.36 -0.11
CA LYS A 138 -2.84 1.18 0.77
C LYS A 138 -3.06 2.55 0.14
N PHE A 139 -4.13 3.22 0.55
CA PHE A 139 -4.40 4.59 0.12
C PHE A 139 -4.61 5.51 1.31
N ARG A 140 -3.93 6.66 1.32
CA ARG A 140 -4.14 7.76 2.27
C ARG A 140 -4.20 9.05 1.48
N ASP A 141 -5.24 9.85 1.66
CA ASP A 141 -5.38 11.12 0.96
C ASP A 141 -4.51 12.22 1.58
N GLU A 142 -3.19 12.01 1.46
CA GLU A 142 -2.17 12.88 2.01
C GLU A 142 -2.29 14.30 1.43
N VAL A 143 -2.43 15.28 2.32
CA VAL A 143 -2.63 16.69 1.99
C VAL A 143 -1.46 17.25 1.18
N ARG A 144 -0.23 16.81 1.49
CA ARG A 144 0.99 17.26 0.78
C ARG A 144 1.93 16.10 0.51
N PRO A 145 1.67 15.30 -0.55
CA PRO A 145 2.56 14.22 -0.94
C PRO A 145 3.91 14.79 -1.38
N ARG A 146 5.01 14.27 -0.83
CA ARG A 146 6.37 14.76 -1.08
C ARG A 146 7.37 13.62 -1.04
N PHE A 147 8.57 13.88 -1.52
CA PHE A 147 9.71 12.98 -1.34
C PHE A 147 9.60 11.60 -2.02
N GLY A 148 8.87 11.52 -3.13
CA GLY A 148 8.77 10.28 -3.90
C GLY A 148 7.89 9.24 -3.20
N VAL A 149 8.38 8.00 -3.19
CA VAL A 149 7.72 6.85 -2.54
C VAL A 149 7.74 6.92 -1.00
N MET A 150 8.44 7.89 -0.40
CA MET A 150 8.51 8.01 1.06
C MET A 150 7.25 8.64 1.68
N ARG A 151 6.54 9.50 0.94
CA ARG A 151 5.27 10.10 1.37
C ARG A 151 4.34 10.25 0.15
N SER A 152 3.70 9.15 -0.21
CA SER A 152 2.77 9.02 -1.33
C SER A 152 1.31 8.89 -0.85
N ARG A 153 0.35 9.03 -1.77
CA ARG A 153 -1.07 8.75 -1.52
C ARG A 153 -1.39 7.27 -1.67
N GLU A 154 -0.69 6.60 -2.58
CA GLU A 154 -0.76 5.16 -2.80
C GLU A 154 0.62 4.56 -2.51
N SER A 155 0.64 3.56 -1.63
CA SER A 155 1.87 2.91 -1.13
C SER A 155 1.71 1.41 -1.06
#